data_AF-A0AA96XH75-F1
#
_entry.id   AF-A0AA96XH75-F1
#
_cell.length_a   1.000
_cell.length_b   1.000
_cell.length_c   1.000
_cell.angle_alpha   90.00
_cell.angle_beta   90.00
_cell.angle_gamma   90.00
#
_symmetry.space_group_name_H-M   'P 1'
#
loop_
_entity.id
_entity.type
_entity.pdbx_description
1 polymer ?
#
loop_
_entity_poly.entity_id
_entity_poly.type
_entity_poly.pdbx_seq_one_letter_code
_entity_poly.pdbx_strand_id
1 'polypeptide(L)'
;MIRQWAAVVVMGLAMVGCGEDTPRSPGHFGGVTSAVVLVNPVINEGSTTSVSPGGDRSGVAFQAEDLPTSKTDSTGLALVEKLPTGTVTLDFDPGTFSFQVVQEKELYDVVLSYRDGVVQPLFPPVRYPIGGEVVVVEPGGSIAQAAAADDTIILLKEGTYPGNIELRAEGVLIFGAWSPTKGPLSVIEGNVTVLGGTNRMRGVKVNGRVTSNANGFSLAFSDVTSATITGNGVTLLRNRFTTGQATVPSSSAVLVDNTGIP
;
A
#
# COMPACT_ATOMS: atom_id res chain seq x y z
N MET A 1 -66.97 25.91 -1.90
CA MET A 1 -65.88 26.48 -1.08
C MET A 1 -64.91 25.35 -0.73
N ILE A 2 -63.64 25.67 -0.85
CA ILE A 2 -62.44 24.83 -1.02
C ILE A 2 -62.33 23.66 0.00
N ARG A 3 -62.14 22.42 -0.49
CA ARG A 3 -61.60 21.29 0.29
C ARG A 3 -60.09 21.21 0.01
N GLN A 4 -59.28 21.55 1.00
CA GLN A 4 -57.83 21.32 0.98
C GLN A 4 -57.54 19.82 1.11
N TRP A 5 -56.83 19.27 0.14
CA TRP A 5 -56.20 17.95 0.22
C TRP A 5 -54.77 18.16 0.73
N ALA A 6 -54.48 17.71 1.95
CA ALA A 6 -53.12 17.63 2.44
C ALA A 6 -52.46 16.39 1.86
N ALA A 7 -51.63 16.57 0.83
CA ALA A 7 -50.76 15.52 0.32
C ALA A 7 -49.61 15.32 1.33
N VAL A 8 -49.66 14.21 2.06
CA VAL A 8 -48.50 13.73 2.82
C VAL A 8 -47.52 13.14 1.81
N VAL A 9 -46.50 13.91 1.46
CA VAL A 9 -45.35 13.42 0.71
C VAL A 9 -44.44 12.69 1.69
N VAL A 10 -44.50 11.36 1.68
CA VAL A 10 -43.47 10.52 2.28
C VAL A 10 -42.24 10.62 1.38
N MET A 11 -41.28 11.47 1.74
CA MET A 11 -39.95 11.40 1.16
C MET A 11 -39.27 10.15 1.69
N GLY A 12 -39.35 9.07 0.93
CA GLY A 12 -38.44 7.94 1.07
C GLY A 12 -37.04 8.41 0.75
N LEU A 13 -36.20 8.57 1.77
CA LEU A 13 -34.75 8.64 1.61
C LEU A 13 -34.29 7.29 1.06
N ALA A 14 -34.21 7.19 -0.27
CA ALA A 14 -33.43 6.16 -0.92
C ALA A 14 -31.96 6.43 -0.59
N MET A 15 -31.43 5.73 0.41
CA MET A 15 -29.97 5.55 0.55
C MET A 15 -29.50 4.68 -0.61
N VAL A 16 -29.26 5.34 -1.76
CA VAL A 16 -28.48 4.77 -2.85
C VAL A 16 -27.04 4.74 -2.36
N GLY A 17 -26.51 3.53 -2.19
CA GLY A 17 -25.12 3.32 -1.83
C GLY A 17 -24.16 3.84 -2.90
N CYS A 18 -23.01 4.33 -2.45
CA CYS A 18 -21.80 4.34 -3.25
C CYS A 18 -20.75 3.56 -2.46
N GLY A 19 -20.69 2.25 -2.72
CA GLY A 19 -19.44 1.51 -2.57
C GLY A 19 -18.49 1.92 -3.70
N GLU A 20 -17.21 1.84 -3.39
CA GLU A 20 -16.02 2.23 -4.17
C GLU A 20 -15.66 3.73 -4.14
N ASP A 21 -14.77 4.07 -3.20
CA ASP A 21 -13.76 5.09 -3.45
C ASP A 21 -12.41 4.60 -2.91
N THR A 22 -11.66 3.92 -3.76
CA THR A 22 -10.21 3.71 -3.58
C THR A 22 -9.63 3.72 -4.96
N PRO A 23 -8.99 4.82 -5.41
CA PRO A 23 -7.58 5.09 -5.05
C PRO A 23 -7.19 6.59 -4.89
N ARG A 24 -6.02 6.89 -4.25
CA ARG A 24 -5.19 8.09 -4.49
C ARG A 24 -3.70 7.75 -4.32
N SER A 25 -2.95 8.02 -5.40
CA SER A 25 -1.52 7.86 -5.73
C SER A 25 -0.70 6.74 -5.03
N PRO A 26 0.06 5.92 -5.79
CA PRO A 26 1.01 4.98 -5.22
C PRO A 26 2.31 5.70 -4.79
N GLY A 27 2.35 7.04 -4.87
CA GLY A 27 3.56 7.85 -4.87
C GLY A 27 4.20 7.95 -6.25
N HIS A 28 5.19 8.83 -6.41
CA HIS A 28 5.94 8.98 -7.66
C HIS A 28 7.31 8.32 -7.54
N PHE A 29 7.38 7.02 -7.80
CA PHE A 29 8.64 6.29 -7.77
C PHE A 29 9.61 6.82 -8.81
N GLY A 30 10.80 7.23 -8.39
CA GLY A 30 11.89 7.68 -9.25
C GLY A 30 11.76 9.07 -9.87
N GLY A 31 10.62 9.73 -9.69
CA GLY A 31 10.40 11.11 -10.14
C GLY A 31 10.83 12.14 -9.08
N VAL A 32 10.33 11.97 -7.86
CA VAL A 32 10.54 12.87 -6.73
C VAL A 32 10.59 12.08 -5.43
N THR A 33 11.37 12.54 -4.46
CA THR A 33 11.39 11.95 -3.12
C THR A 33 10.01 12.13 -2.49
N SER A 34 9.35 11.03 -2.14
CA SER A 34 7.97 11.07 -1.67
C SER A 34 7.69 10.03 -0.58
N ALA A 35 6.68 10.32 0.24
CA ALA A 35 6.14 9.38 1.21
C ALA A 35 4.62 9.29 1.04
N VAL A 36 4.11 8.06 1.00
CA VAL A 36 2.71 7.75 1.19
C VAL A 36 2.50 7.54 2.67
N VAL A 37 1.86 8.50 3.32
CA VAL A 37 1.57 8.49 4.75
C VAL A 37 0.17 7.95 4.95
N LEU A 38 0.05 6.85 5.69
CA LEU A 38 -1.21 6.24 6.09
C LEU A 38 -1.40 6.42 7.59
N VAL A 39 -2.44 7.16 7.97
CA VAL A 39 -2.75 7.44 9.36
C VAL A 39 -4.01 6.70 9.79
N ASN A 40 -3.93 6.12 10.99
CA ASN A 40 -5.02 5.40 11.65
C ASN A 40 -5.68 4.33 10.77
N PRO A 41 -4.90 3.43 10.15
CA PRO A 41 -5.47 2.42 9.29
C PRO A 41 -6.26 1.36 10.08
N VAL A 42 -7.07 0.58 9.37
CA VAL A 42 -7.69 -0.61 9.94
C VAL A 42 -6.63 -1.68 10.11
N ILE A 43 -6.52 -2.23 11.32
CA ILE A 43 -5.71 -3.43 11.56
C ILE A 43 -6.54 -4.64 11.18
N ASN A 44 -6.04 -5.47 10.26
CA ASN A 44 -6.71 -6.71 9.90
C ASN A 44 -6.60 -7.73 11.04
N GLU A 45 -7.57 -8.65 11.12
CA GLU A 45 -7.50 -9.78 12.03
C GLU A 45 -6.23 -10.60 11.77
N GLY A 46 -5.60 -11.10 12.83
CA GLY A 46 -4.36 -11.84 12.75
C GLY A 46 -3.09 -11.00 12.56
N SER A 47 -3.18 -9.66 12.53
CA SER A 47 -1.99 -8.80 12.58
C SER A 47 -1.25 -8.93 13.91
N THR A 48 0.09 -8.92 13.90
CA THR A 48 0.93 -9.00 15.11
C THR A 48 1.13 -7.68 15.83
N THR A 49 0.71 -6.55 15.24
CA THR A 49 0.93 -5.24 15.87
C THR A 49 0.04 -5.07 17.10
N SER A 50 0.62 -4.55 18.19
CA SER A 50 -0.11 -4.15 19.40
C SER A 50 -0.49 -2.66 19.40
N VAL A 51 -0.03 -1.91 18.39
CA VAL A 51 -0.32 -0.48 18.25
C VAL A 51 -1.79 -0.33 17.88
N SER A 52 -2.51 0.44 18.68
CA SER A 52 -3.93 0.74 18.44
C SER A 52 -4.07 2.07 17.68
N PRO A 53 -4.65 2.07 16.47
CA PRO A 53 -5.02 3.28 15.74
C PRO A 53 -5.96 4.20 16.52
N GLY A 54 -5.90 5.51 16.22
CA GLY A 54 -6.96 6.45 16.57
C GLY A 54 -8.22 6.27 15.72
N GLY A 55 -9.29 6.98 16.07
CA GLY A 55 -10.58 6.89 15.36
C GLY A 55 -10.63 7.71 14.07
N ASP A 56 -9.92 8.83 14.02
CA ASP A 56 -9.97 9.75 12.89
C ASP A 56 -8.99 9.33 11.79
N ARG A 57 -9.54 9.06 10.60
CA ARG A 57 -8.77 8.79 9.38
C ARG A 57 -8.76 9.97 8.44
N SER A 58 -9.88 10.68 8.33
CA SER A 58 -10.06 11.79 7.40
C SER A 58 -9.61 13.10 8.00
N GLY A 59 -8.91 13.91 7.21
CA GLY A 59 -8.57 15.27 7.59
C GLY A 59 -7.51 15.41 8.69
N VAL A 60 -6.83 14.32 9.05
CA VAL A 60 -5.69 14.36 9.98
C VAL A 60 -4.59 15.18 9.31
N ALA A 61 -4.27 16.32 9.92
CA ALA A 61 -3.31 17.27 9.41
C ALA A 61 -1.92 16.96 9.96
N PHE A 62 -0.90 17.09 9.12
CA PHE A 62 0.48 17.05 9.56
C PHE A 62 1.38 17.84 8.62
N GLN A 63 2.51 18.31 9.12
CA GLN A 63 3.52 19.02 8.35
C GLN A 63 4.81 18.19 8.29
N ALA A 64 5.42 18.11 7.10
CA ALA A 64 6.71 17.44 6.92
C ALA A 64 7.80 18.51 6.76
N GLU A 65 8.61 18.74 7.79
CA GLU A 65 9.60 19.83 7.80
C GLU A 65 8.96 21.18 7.38
N ASP A 66 9.61 21.94 6.50
CA ASP A 66 9.13 23.22 5.97
C ASP A 66 8.12 23.10 4.81
N LEU A 67 7.63 21.88 4.51
CA LEU A 67 6.65 21.68 3.43
C LEU A 67 5.25 22.17 3.83
N PRO A 68 4.35 22.43 2.87
CA PRO A 68 2.96 22.73 3.18
C PRO A 68 2.28 21.62 3.99
N THR A 69 1.37 22.00 4.89
CA THR A 69 0.56 21.05 5.66
C THR A 69 -0.20 20.11 4.74
N SER A 70 -0.03 18.82 4.97
CA SER A 70 -0.77 17.75 4.31
C SER A 70 -1.99 17.36 5.16
N LYS A 71 -3.03 16.84 4.50
CA LYS A 71 -4.21 16.29 5.16
C LYS A 71 -4.53 14.93 4.56
N THR A 72 -4.85 13.98 5.42
CA THR A 72 -5.31 12.67 4.98
C THR A 72 -6.69 12.75 4.32
N ASP A 73 -6.90 11.91 3.31
CA ASP A 73 -8.21 11.70 2.70
C ASP A 73 -9.11 10.81 3.58
N SER A 74 -10.31 10.51 3.10
CA SER A 74 -11.29 9.66 3.80
C SER A 74 -10.76 8.27 4.15
N THR A 75 -9.70 7.82 3.48
CA THR A 75 -9.07 6.52 3.69
C THR A 75 -7.83 6.60 4.58
N GLY A 76 -7.49 7.77 5.14
CA GLY A 76 -6.30 7.94 5.96
C GLY A 76 -5.02 8.20 5.18
N LEU A 77 -5.08 8.37 3.85
CA LEU A 77 -3.90 8.55 3.01
C LEU A 77 -3.58 10.01 2.74
N ALA A 78 -2.30 10.33 2.79
CA ALA A 78 -1.74 11.56 2.26
C ALA A 78 -0.46 11.25 1.47
N LEU A 79 -0.27 11.94 0.34
CA LEU A 79 0.99 11.92 -0.40
C LEU A 79 1.78 13.18 -0.05
N VAL A 80 3.00 12.99 0.44
CA VAL A 80 3.97 14.07 0.64
C VAL A 80 5.05 13.94 -0.41
N GLU A 81 5.37 15.03 -1.10
CA GLU A 81 6.39 15.08 -2.15
C GLU A 81 7.44 16.11 -1.81
N LYS A 82 8.60 16.01 -2.48
CA LYS A 82 9.75 16.91 -2.30
C LYS A 82 10.34 16.84 -0.89
N LEU A 83 10.31 15.64 -0.31
CA LEU A 83 10.97 15.39 0.96
C LEU A 83 12.48 15.61 0.85
N PRO A 84 13.12 16.30 1.80
CA PRO A 84 14.57 16.40 1.85
C PRO A 84 15.19 15.04 2.22
N THR A 85 16.47 14.86 1.89
CA THR A 85 17.26 13.73 2.41
C THR A 85 17.67 13.99 3.87
N GLY A 86 17.94 12.92 4.61
CA GLY A 86 18.25 12.93 6.04
C GLY A 86 17.05 12.60 6.91
N THR A 87 17.08 13.07 8.16
CA THR A 87 15.95 12.92 9.08
C THR A 87 14.80 13.80 8.62
N VAL A 88 13.65 13.21 8.30
CA VAL A 88 12.39 13.90 8.03
C VAL A 88 11.45 13.69 9.21
N THR A 89 10.91 14.77 9.75
CA THR A 89 9.95 14.81 10.84
C THR A 89 8.57 15.21 10.32
N LEU A 90 7.58 14.38 10.65
CA LEU A 90 6.16 14.64 10.47
C LEU A 90 5.61 15.17 11.79
N ASP A 91 5.06 16.39 11.79
CA ASP A 91 4.45 17.05 12.94
C ASP A 91 2.92 17.04 12.82
N PHE A 92 2.23 16.46 13.81
CA PHE A 92 0.78 16.24 13.84
C PHE A 92 0.03 17.18 14.81
N ASP A 93 0.74 18.01 15.57
CA ASP A 93 0.24 18.91 16.63
C ASP A 93 -0.96 18.39 17.48
N PRO A 94 -0.71 17.82 18.68
CA PRO A 94 0.58 17.52 19.27
C PRO A 94 1.15 16.19 18.75
N GLY A 95 2.48 16.10 18.70
CA GLY A 95 3.20 14.84 18.47
C GLY A 95 3.92 14.80 17.13
N THR A 96 5.00 14.03 17.10
CA THR A 96 5.89 13.97 15.94
C THR A 96 6.34 12.54 15.65
N PHE A 97 6.62 12.24 14.39
CA PHE A 97 7.30 11.03 13.98
C PHE A 97 8.41 11.35 12.99
N SER A 98 9.61 10.81 13.22
CA SER A 98 10.73 11.01 12.31
C SER A 98 11.19 9.70 11.66
N PHE A 99 11.59 9.79 10.41
CA PHE A 99 12.18 8.68 9.65
C PHE A 99 13.35 9.16 8.79
N GLN A 100 14.14 8.21 8.29
CA GLN A 100 15.31 8.50 7.47
C GLN A 100 14.96 8.42 5.99
N VAL A 101 15.20 9.51 5.27
CA VAL A 101 15.21 9.55 3.81
C VAL A 101 16.66 9.44 3.34
N VAL A 102 17.00 8.28 2.77
CA VAL A 102 18.39 7.92 2.46
C VAL A 102 18.88 8.56 1.16
N GLN A 103 18.04 8.58 0.12
CA GLN A 103 18.40 9.09 -1.20
C GLN A 103 17.22 9.85 -1.83
N GLU A 104 17.55 10.81 -2.69
CA GLU A 104 16.55 11.50 -3.50
C GLU A 104 15.80 10.52 -4.44
N LYS A 105 14.57 10.88 -4.79
CA LYS A 105 13.70 10.15 -5.74
C LYS A 105 13.22 8.78 -5.27
N GLU A 106 13.46 8.44 -4.01
CA GLU A 106 12.91 7.26 -3.37
C GLU A 106 11.46 7.48 -2.93
N LEU A 107 10.76 6.36 -2.78
CA LEU A 107 9.43 6.33 -2.19
C LEU A 107 9.45 5.63 -0.84
N TYR A 108 8.61 6.10 0.08
CA TYR A 108 8.42 5.50 1.39
C TYR A 108 6.94 5.24 1.65
N ASP A 109 6.60 4.11 2.27
CA ASP A 109 5.33 4.00 3.01
C ASP A 109 5.58 4.26 4.49
N VAL A 110 4.83 5.20 5.05
CA VAL A 110 4.89 5.57 6.45
C VAL A 110 3.53 5.32 7.06
N VAL A 111 3.42 4.31 7.94
CA VAL A 111 2.14 3.86 8.48
C VAL A 111 2.09 4.11 9.98
N LEU A 112 1.19 5.01 10.38
CA LEU A 112 1.16 5.61 11.71
C LEU A 112 -0.20 5.41 12.38
N SER A 113 -0.16 5.17 13.68
CA SER A 113 -1.25 5.50 14.60
C SER A 113 -1.03 6.92 15.09
N TYR A 114 -2.08 7.73 15.03
CA TYR A 114 -2.15 9.01 15.70
C TYR A 114 -3.36 9.03 16.62
N ARG A 115 -3.10 9.02 17.93
CA ARG A 115 -4.14 8.92 18.95
C ARG A 115 -3.72 9.71 20.18
N ASP A 116 -4.63 10.54 20.69
CA ASP A 116 -4.46 11.27 21.95
C ASP A 116 -3.13 12.06 22.01
N GLY A 117 -2.71 12.64 20.88
CA GLY A 117 -1.46 13.41 20.77
C GLY A 117 -0.18 12.57 20.65
N VAL A 118 -0.30 11.25 20.51
CA VAL A 118 0.81 10.32 20.37
C VAL A 118 0.84 9.77 18.95
N VAL A 119 2.01 9.89 18.30
CA VAL A 119 2.27 9.33 16.98
C VAL A 119 3.16 8.09 17.14
N GLN A 120 2.72 6.94 16.62
CA GLN A 120 3.45 5.67 16.70
C GLN A 120 3.43 4.94 15.35
N PRO A 121 4.58 4.45 14.86
CA PRO A 121 4.60 3.60 13.66
C PRO A 121 4.02 2.22 13.96
N LEU A 122 3.22 1.68 13.03
CA LEU A 122 2.74 0.29 13.11
C LEU A 122 3.86 -0.70 12.78
N PHE A 123 4.80 -0.28 11.93
CA PHE A 123 6.01 -0.97 11.52
C PHE A 123 7.01 0.06 10.96
N PRO A 124 8.31 -0.27 10.87
CA PRO A 124 9.30 0.63 10.28
C PRO A 124 8.90 1.07 8.86
N PRO A 125 9.14 2.33 8.45
CA PRO A 125 8.81 2.78 7.11
C PRO A 125 9.36 1.88 6.01
N VAL A 126 8.51 1.51 5.05
CA VAL A 126 8.91 0.65 3.93
C VAL A 126 9.55 1.53 2.88
N ARG A 127 10.87 1.37 2.69
CA ARG A 127 11.65 2.09 1.69
C ARG A 127 11.59 1.39 0.33
N TYR A 128 11.41 2.15 -0.73
CA TYR A 128 11.51 1.74 -2.12
C TYR A 128 12.69 2.48 -2.77
N PRO A 129 13.88 1.86 -2.82
CA PRO A 129 15.09 2.52 -3.27
C PRO A 129 15.15 2.68 -4.79
N ILE A 130 15.95 3.62 -5.28
CA ILE A 130 16.26 3.79 -6.71
C ILE A 130 17.75 3.59 -7.06
N GLY A 131 18.64 3.56 -6.06
CA GLY A 131 20.08 3.47 -6.28
C GLY A 131 20.64 2.11 -6.73
N GLY A 132 19.79 1.11 -6.99
CA GLY A 132 20.18 -0.23 -7.44
C GLY A 132 20.11 -0.40 -8.96
N GLU A 133 20.29 -1.64 -9.44
CA GLU A 133 20.04 -1.99 -10.84
C GLU A 133 18.54 -1.88 -11.13
N VAL A 134 18.16 -0.94 -12.00
CA VAL A 134 16.78 -0.73 -12.42
C VAL A 134 16.54 -1.38 -13.78
N VAL A 135 15.72 -2.41 -13.81
CA VAL A 135 15.28 -3.10 -15.02
C VAL A 135 13.84 -2.69 -15.33
N VAL A 136 13.66 -1.96 -16.43
CA VAL A 136 12.33 -1.64 -16.95
C VAL A 136 11.86 -2.81 -17.82
N VAL A 137 10.70 -3.38 -17.48
CA VAL A 137 10.09 -4.47 -18.24
C VAL A 137 8.88 -3.93 -18.98
N GLU A 138 8.93 -4.03 -20.31
CA GLU A 138 7.81 -3.70 -21.18
C GLU A 138 6.74 -4.82 -21.18
N PRO A 139 5.47 -4.52 -21.48
CA PRO A 139 4.41 -5.52 -21.50
C PRO A 139 4.75 -6.70 -22.42
N GLY A 140 4.42 -7.92 -21.97
CA GLY A 140 4.81 -9.17 -22.63
C GLY A 140 6.26 -9.60 -22.37
N GLY A 141 7.09 -8.77 -21.73
CA GLY A 141 8.45 -9.10 -21.32
C GLY A 141 8.52 -10.11 -20.16
N SER A 142 9.72 -10.67 -19.95
CA SER A 142 9.95 -11.67 -18.90
C SER A 142 10.35 -11.02 -17.57
N ILE A 143 9.44 -11.03 -16.59
CA ILE A 143 9.75 -10.60 -15.21
C ILE A 143 10.77 -11.55 -14.57
N ALA A 144 10.69 -12.86 -14.87
CA ALA A 144 11.59 -13.87 -14.31
C ALA A 144 13.06 -13.62 -14.70
N GLN A 145 13.31 -13.13 -15.92
CA GLN A 145 14.66 -12.77 -16.35
C GLN A 145 15.20 -11.56 -15.58
N ALA A 146 14.35 -10.55 -15.35
CA ALA A 146 14.71 -9.38 -14.56
C ALA A 146 14.91 -9.71 -13.07
N ALA A 147 14.18 -10.69 -12.53
CA ALA A 147 14.25 -11.10 -11.12
C ALA A 147 15.37 -12.10 -10.81
N ALA A 148 16.36 -12.26 -11.70
CA ALA A 148 17.40 -13.27 -11.58
C ALA A 148 18.53 -12.90 -10.60
N ALA A 149 18.67 -11.62 -10.23
CA ALA A 149 19.73 -11.13 -9.36
C ALA A 149 19.16 -10.43 -8.11
N ASP A 150 19.91 -10.52 -7.00
CA ASP A 150 19.57 -9.89 -5.74
C ASP A 150 19.49 -8.36 -5.88
N ASP A 151 18.67 -7.72 -5.05
CA ASP A 151 18.49 -6.27 -4.97
C ASP A 151 18.07 -5.59 -6.30
N THR A 152 17.60 -6.37 -7.28
CA THR A 152 17.11 -5.81 -8.55
C THR A 152 15.82 -5.05 -8.36
N ILE A 153 15.73 -3.86 -8.96
CA ILE A 153 14.53 -3.03 -9.00
C ILE A 153 13.87 -3.22 -10.36
N ILE A 154 12.70 -3.84 -10.37
CA ILE A 154 11.92 -4.15 -11.56
C ILE A 154 10.78 -3.16 -11.69
N LEU A 155 10.81 -2.35 -12.74
CA LEU A 155 9.74 -1.41 -13.06
C LEU A 155 8.88 -1.97 -14.18
N LEU A 156 7.64 -2.32 -13.85
CA LEU A 156 6.67 -2.79 -14.83
C LEU A 156 5.93 -1.59 -15.42
N LYS A 157 5.89 -1.50 -16.74
CA LYS A 157 4.98 -0.60 -17.44
C LYS A 157 3.53 -1.08 -17.32
N GLU A 158 2.59 -0.20 -17.63
CA GLU A 158 1.16 -0.56 -17.75
C GLU A 158 1.01 -1.62 -18.85
N GLY A 159 0.28 -2.69 -18.53
CA GLY A 159 0.07 -3.81 -19.45
C GLY A 159 0.17 -5.17 -18.76
N THR A 160 0.23 -6.20 -19.58
CA THR A 160 0.11 -7.59 -19.14
C THR A 160 1.44 -8.34 -19.26
N TYR A 161 1.73 -9.20 -18.29
CA TYR A 161 2.93 -10.01 -18.17
C TYR A 161 2.52 -11.48 -18.00
N PRO A 162 2.63 -12.31 -19.05
CA PRO A 162 2.14 -13.67 -19.02
C PRO A 162 3.07 -14.59 -18.21
N GLY A 163 2.47 -15.58 -17.56
CA GLY A 163 3.18 -16.71 -16.97
C GLY A 163 3.39 -16.61 -15.46
N ASN A 164 3.81 -17.73 -14.89
CA ASN A 164 4.14 -17.80 -13.48
C ASN A 164 5.51 -17.18 -13.22
N ILE A 165 5.66 -16.56 -12.06
CA ILE A 165 6.89 -15.93 -11.60
C ILE A 165 7.37 -16.65 -10.35
N GLU A 166 8.68 -16.87 -10.26
CA GLU A 166 9.33 -17.37 -9.06
C GLU A 166 10.49 -16.45 -8.67
N LEU A 167 10.36 -15.79 -7.52
CA LEU A 167 11.36 -14.88 -6.97
C LEU A 167 12.28 -15.67 -6.04
N ARG A 168 13.42 -16.10 -6.57
CA ARG A 168 14.46 -16.82 -5.79
C ARG A 168 15.51 -15.88 -5.20
N ALA A 169 15.84 -14.82 -5.93
CA ALA A 169 16.73 -13.77 -5.46
C ALA A 169 16.11 -13.04 -4.27
N GLU A 170 16.98 -12.46 -3.44
CA GLU A 170 16.60 -11.67 -2.26
C GLU A 170 16.57 -10.18 -2.58
N GLY A 171 15.77 -9.43 -1.84
CA GLY A 171 15.74 -7.96 -1.92
C GLY A 171 15.11 -7.39 -3.20
N VAL A 172 14.62 -8.23 -4.12
CA VAL A 172 13.98 -7.84 -5.37
C VAL A 172 12.77 -6.96 -5.09
N LEU A 173 12.70 -5.81 -5.75
CA LEU A 173 11.57 -4.90 -5.73
C LEU A 173 10.83 -4.96 -7.07
N ILE A 174 9.58 -5.42 -7.07
CA ILE A 174 8.68 -5.26 -8.22
C ILE A 174 7.77 -4.06 -7.97
N PHE A 175 7.88 -3.07 -8.83
CA PHE A 175 7.05 -1.87 -8.82
C PHE A 175 6.17 -1.81 -10.07
N GLY A 176 4.86 -1.92 -9.89
CA GLY A 176 3.88 -1.84 -10.95
C GLY A 176 3.48 -0.42 -11.31
N ALA A 177 3.12 -0.21 -12.58
CA ALA A 177 2.35 0.96 -12.99
C ALA A 177 0.99 0.94 -12.29
N TRP A 178 0.53 2.10 -11.83
CA TRP A 178 -0.67 2.20 -11.00
C TRP A 178 -1.35 3.55 -11.20
N SER A 179 -2.69 3.54 -11.15
CA SER A 179 -3.55 4.70 -11.37
C SER A 179 -4.27 5.13 -10.09
N PRO A 180 -4.24 6.43 -9.76
CA PRO A 180 -5.08 7.02 -8.72
C PRO A 180 -6.57 6.84 -8.89
N THR A 181 -7.09 6.34 -10.01
CA THR A 181 -8.52 6.05 -10.17
C THR A 181 -8.82 4.60 -10.54
N LYS A 182 -7.84 3.85 -11.02
CA LYS A 182 -8.03 2.47 -11.50
C LYS A 182 -7.27 1.42 -10.69
N GLY A 183 -6.39 1.82 -9.77
CA GLY A 183 -5.52 0.90 -9.05
C GLY A 183 -4.39 0.35 -9.92
N PRO A 184 -3.91 -0.88 -9.66
CA PRO A 184 -2.81 -1.49 -10.40
C PRO A 184 -3.09 -1.64 -11.90
N LEU A 185 -2.13 -1.23 -12.73
CA LEU A 185 -2.18 -1.28 -14.20
C LEU A 185 -1.21 -2.31 -14.80
N SER A 186 -0.24 -2.79 -14.01
CA SER A 186 0.63 -3.90 -14.38
C SER A 186 0.01 -5.22 -13.92
N VAL A 187 -0.36 -6.08 -14.87
CA VAL A 187 -1.10 -7.33 -14.64
C VAL A 187 -0.19 -8.54 -14.87
N ILE A 188 0.06 -9.32 -13.82
CA ILE A 188 0.74 -10.61 -13.88
C ILE A 188 -0.33 -11.69 -14.11
N GLU A 189 -0.30 -12.31 -15.30
CA GLU A 189 -1.19 -13.40 -15.70
C GLU A 189 -0.63 -14.76 -15.31
N GLY A 190 -0.54 -14.98 -14.00
CA GLY A 190 -0.07 -16.22 -13.43
C GLY A 190 0.04 -16.17 -11.91
N ASN A 191 0.62 -17.23 -11.36
CA ASN A 191 0.98 -17.31 -9.95
C ASN A 191 2.32 -16.62 -9.70
N VAL A 192 2.49 -16.08 -8.51
CA VAL A 192 3.79 -15.55 -8.04
C VAL A 192 4.21 -16.37 -6.83
N THR A 193 5.41 -16.96 -6.90
CA THR A 193 6.01 -17.69 -5.78
C THR A 193 7.23 -16.92 -5.31
N VAL A 194 7.30 -16.60 -4.01
CA VAL A 194 8.39 -15.84 -3.40
C VAL A 194 9.15 -16.74 -2.45
N LEU A 195 10.41 -17.00 -2.78
CA LEU A 195 11.31 -17.91 -2.04
C LEU A 195 12.48 -17.17 -1.41
N GLY A 196 12.98 -16.11 -2.07
CA GLY A 196 14.03 -15.24 -1.54
C GLY A 196 13.51 -14.23 -0.50
N GLY A 197 14.33 -13.93 0.50
CA GLY A 197 13.99 -13.01 1.59
C GLY A 197 13.87 -11.54 1.17
N THR A 198 13.14 -10.75 1.96
CA THR A 198 13.04 -9.27 1.86
C THR A 198 12.53 -8.71 0.53
N ASN A 199 11.96 -9.57 -0.32
CA ASN A 199 11.32 -9.19 -1.56
C ASN A 199 10.12 -8.26 -1.33
N ARG A 200 9.93 -7.30 -2.22
CA ARG A 200 8.88 -6.28 -2.15
C ARG A 200 8.09 -6.24 -3.45
N MET A 201 6.77 -6.19 -3.34
CA MET A 201 5.87 -6.00 -4.47
C MET A 201 4.93 -4.85 -4.18
N ARG A 202 4.81 -3.90 -5.11
CA ARG A 202 3.91 -2.76 -4.96
C ARG A 202 3.17 -2.47 -6.24
N GLY A 203 1.87 -2.19 -6.13
CA GLY A 203 1.09 -1.61 -7.22
C GLY A 203 0.89 -2.55 -8.40
N VAL A 204 0.83 -3.86 -8.15
CA VAL A 204 0.63 -4.87 -9.21
C VAL A 204 -0.72 -5.56 -9.06
N LYS A 205 -1.24 -6.07 -10.16
CA LYS A 205 -2.36 -7.02 -10.16
C LYS A 205 -1.82 -8.41 -10.45
N VAL A 206 -2.19 -9.40 -9.63
CA VAL A 206 -1.85 -10.81 -9.82
C VAL A 206 -3.14 -11.61 -10.00
N ASN A 207 -3.38 -12.12 -11.21
CA ASN A 207 -4.58 -12.91 -11.54
C ASN A 207 -4.53 -14.35 -10.97
N GLY A 208 -3.35 -14.78 -10.49
CA GLY A 208 -3.17 -16.06 -9.82
C GLY A 208 -2.95 -15.92 -8.31
N ARG A 209 -2.42 -16.99 -7.70
CA ARG A 209 -2.09 -17.01 -6.29
C ARG A 209 -0.70 -16.42 -6.04
N VAL A 210 -0.57 -15.62 -4.98
CA VAL A 210 0.73 -15.27 -4.40
C VAL A 210 1.07 -16.26 -3.29
N THR A 211 2.17 -16.99 -3.42
CA THR A 211 2.68 -17.91 -2.39
C THR A 211 4.02 -17.40 -1.88
N SER A 212 4.21 -17.31 -0.58
CA SER A 212 5.50 -16.93 0.00
C SER A 212 5.78 -17.71 1.29
N ASN A 213 6.96 -18.31 1.39
CA ASN A 213 7.54 -18.78 2.65
C ASN A 213 8.77 -17.95 3.06
N ALA A 214 9.07 -16.89 2.32
CA ALA A 214 10.21 -16.03 2.53
C ALA A 214 10.01 -15.06 3.70
N ASN A 215 11.05 -14.85 4.50
CA ASN A 215 11.04 -13.84 5.55
C ASN A 215 11.17 -12.42 4.96
N GLY A 216 10.56 -11.43 5.60
CA GLY A 216 10.64 -10.02 5.20
C GLY A 216 9.85 -9.67 3.94
N PHE A 217 9.00 -10.57 3.43
CA PHE A 217 8.20 -10.28 2.24
C PHE A 217 7.20 -9.16 2.52
N SER A 218 7.14 -8.17 1.63
CA SER A 218 6.15 -7.10 1.68
C SER A 218 5.36 -6.98 0.38
N LEU A 219 4.05 -6.81 0.52
CA LEU A 219 3.13 -6.58 -0.58
C LEU A 219 2.26 -5.37 -0.24
N ALA A 220 2.22 -4.38 -1.13
CA ALA A 220 1.47 -3.15 -0.89
C ALA A 220 0.67 -2.67 -2.10
N PHE A 221 -0.50 -2.08 -1.87
CA PHE A 221 -1.35 -1.45 -2.89
C PHE A 221 -1.62 -2.33 -4.12
N SER A 222 -1.76 -3.64 -3.91
CA SER A 222 -1.86 -4.63 -4.98
C SER A 222 -3.22 -5.34 -4.98
N ASP A 223 -3.65 -5.76 -6.17
CA ASP A 223 -4.82 -6.62 -6.37
C ASP A 223 -4.34 -8.05 -6.56
N VAL A 224 -4.81 -9.00 -5.74
CA VAL A 224 -4.35 -10.39 -5.80
C VAL A 224 -5.55 -11.34 -5.72
N THR A 225 -5.61 -12.34 -6.60
CA THR A 225 -6.71 -13.31 -6.60
C THR A 225 -6.80 -14.09 -5.29
N SER A 226 -5.68 -14.59 -4.76
CA SER A 226 -5.57 -15.25 -3.46
C SER A 226 -4.12 -15.28 -2.97
N ALA A 227 -3.88 -15.48 -1.68
CA ALA A 227 -2.52 -15.54 -1.16
C ALA A 227 -2.30 -16.59 -0.07
N THR A 228 -1.07 -17.10 0.03
CA THR A 228 -0.61 -17.91 1.15
C THR A 228 0.80 -17.53 1.51
N ILE A 229 0.93 -16.87 2.65
CA ILE A 229 2.17 -16.20 3.04
C ILE A 229 2.51 -16.65 4.45
N THR A 230 3.54 -17.47 4.61
CA THR A 230 3.90 -18.13 5.88
C THR A 230 5.27 -17.71 6.43
N GLY A 231 5.96 -16.78 5.75
CA GLY A 231 7.24 -16.25 6.21
C GLY A 231 7.11 -15.35 7.45
N ASN A 232 8.25 -15.00 8.05
CA ASN A 232 8.29 -14.10 9.19
C ASN A 232 8.60 -12.65 8.81
N GLY A 233 8.15 -11.68 9.60
CA GLY A 233 8.40 -10.26 9.34
C GLY A 233 7.68 -9.76 8.08
N VAL A 234 6.51 -10.32 7.81
CA VAL A 234 5.71 -9.99 6.62
C VAL A 234 4.96 -8.68 6.85
N THR A 235 4.84 -7.86 5.81
CA THR A 235 4.00 -6.64 5.85
C THR A 235 3.06 -6.60 4.65
N LEU A 236 1.75 -6.64 4.93
CA LEU A 236 0.72 -6.49 3.91
C LEU A 236 -0.02 -5.18 4.12
N LEU A 237 0.04 -4.30 3.14
CA LEU A 237 -0.48 -2.94 3.22
C LEU A 237 -1.46 -2.64 2.09
N ARG A 238 -2.73 -2.37 2.42
CA ARG A 238 -3.74 -1.91 1.45
C ARG A 238 -3.89 -2.79 0.21
N ASN A 239 -3.79 -4.10 0.38
CA ASN A 239 -4.03 -5.04 -0.72
C ASN A 239 -5.52 -5.41 -0.80
N ARG A 240 -5.95 -5.83 -1.99
CA ARG A 240 -7.29 -6.38 -2.22
C ARG A 240 -7.19 -7.82 -2.68
N PHE A 241 -7.73 -8.74 -1.87
CA PHE A 241 -7.83 -10.16 -2.18
C PHE A 241 -9.21 -10.46 -2.79
N THR A 242 -9.26 -10.70 -4.10
CA THR A 242 -10.51 -10.55 -4.88
C THR A 242 -11.41 -11.78 -4.93
N THR A 243 -10.85 -12.99 -4.83
CA THR A 243 -11.57 -14.23 -5.20
C THR A 243 -11.24 -15.44 -4.32
N GLY A 244 -10.23 -15.35 -3.47
CA GLY A 244 -9.86 -16.40 -2.53
C GLY A 244 -9.32 -15.80 -1.23
N GLN A 245 -9.47 -16.54 -0.14
CA GLN A 245 -8.97 -16.11 1.17
C GLN A 245 -7.43 -15.97 1.11
N ALA A 246 -6.92 -14.88 1.67
CA ALA A 246 -5.52 -14.81 2.03
C ALA A 246 -5.30 -15.61 3.32
N THR A 247 -4.44 -16.63 3.27
CA THR A 247 -3.95 -17.30 4.48
C THR A 247 -2.60 -16.73 4.84
N VAL A 248 -2.57 -15.94 5.92
CA VAL A 248 -1.36 -15.40 6.51
C VAL A 248 -1.34 -15.83 7.97
N PRO A 249 -0.48 -16.77 8.39
CA PRO A 249 -0.38 -17.16 9.78
C PRO A 249 -0.10 -15.93 10.64
N SER A 250 -0.95 -15.73 11.65
CA SER A 250 -1.03 -14.49 12.42
C SER A 250 0.16 -14.22 13.33
N SER A 251 1.07 -15.17 13.50
CA SER A 251 2.16 -15.06 14.47
C SER A 251 3.34 -14.19 13.98
N SER A 252 3.33 -13.72 12.73
CA SER A 252 4.55 -13.17 12.12
C SER A 252 4.35 -12.05 11.09
N ALA A 253 3.15 -11.49 10.97
CA ALA A 253 2.82 -10.50 9.94
C ALA A 253 2.10 -9.27 10.49
N VAL A 254 2.46 -8.09 10.00
CA VAL A 254 1.68 -6.86 10.20
C VAL A 254 0.76 -6.65 9.01
N LEU A 255 -0.54 -6.69 9.28
CA LEU A 255 -1.61 -6.66 8.28
C LEU A 255 -2.45 -5.40 8.47
N VAL A 256 -2.41 -4.51 7.48
CA VAL A 256 -2.99 -3.17 7.60
C VAL A 256 -3.77 -2.79 6.34
N ASP A 257 -5.02 -2.36 6.54
CA ASP A 257 -5.96 -1.88 5.53
C ASP A 257 -6.19 -2.84 4.34
N ASN A 258 -5.90 -4.12 4.51
CA ASN A 258 -6.18 -5.10 3.46
C ASN A 258 -7.67 -5.42 3.41
N THR A 259 -8.17 -5.76 2.23
CA THR A 259 -9.55 -6.22 2.02
C THR A 259 -9.52 -7.65 1.51
N GLY A 260 -10.48 -8.48 1.93
CA GLY A 260 -10.50 -9.92 1.58
C GLY A 260 -9.51 -10.79 2.35
N ILE A 261 -8.89 -10.24 3.42
CA ILE A 261 -8.32 -11.04 4.50
C ILE A 261 -9.48 -11.32 5.48
N PRO A 262 -9.70 -12.60 5.90
CA PRO A 262 -10.73 -12.92 6.87
C PRO A 262 -10.55 -12.17 8.19
#